data_AF-A0A818PTF3-F1
#
_entry.id   AF-A0A818PTF3-F1
#
_cell.length_a   1.000
_cell.length_b   1.000
_cell.length_c   1.000
_cell.angle_alpha   90.00
_cell.angle_beta   90.00
_cell.angle_gamma   90.00
#
_symmetry.space_group_name_H-M   'P 1'
#
loop_
_entity.id
_entity.type
_entity.pdbx_description
1 polymer ?
#
loop_
_entity_poly.entity_id
_entity_poly.type
_entity_poly.pdbx_seq_one_letter_code
_entity_poly.pdbx_strand_id
1 'polypeptide(L)'
;MEKTPLFNFIYCYASGQVNQTRNTSNKRHGLTTRAFRHDCNSLSNDGVWHMQRWPLELIHWPQFNSGRLDVQINVPAHCYLPLKSLQILPPDERSAKNLNQGVYDLDDGDGFIETDPTNFLLGYWGMRYFNFLQ
;
A
#
# COMPACT_ATOMS: atom_id res chain seq x y z
N MET A 1 -8.62 -5.97 4.67
CA MET A 1 -7.58 -6.22 3.67
C MET A 1 -6.68 -5.00 3.67
N GLU A 2 -5.45 -5.14 4.15
CA GLU A 2 -4.45 -4.07 4.11
C GLU A 2 -4.11 -3.84 2.64
N LYS A 3 -4.31 -2.62 2.13
CA LYS A 3 -4.16 -2.28 0.72
C LYS A 3 -2.88 -1.50 0.48
N THR A 4 -2.26 -1.69 -0.68
CA THR A 4 -1.09 -0.91 -1.07
C THR A 4 -1.45 0.57 -1.21
N PRO A 5 -0.48 1.50 -1.01
CA PRO A 5 -0.66 2.91 -1.37
C PRO A 5 -1.19 3.10 -2.80
N LEU A 6 -0.70 2.29 -3.74
CA LEU A 6 -1.15 2.34 -5.12
C LEU A 6 -2.61 1.88 -5.29
N PHE A 7 -3.06 0.82 -4.60
CA PHE A 7 -4.47 0.45 -4.60
C PHE A 7 -5.35 1.57 -4.05
N ASN A 8 -4.92 2.23 -2.98
CA ASN A 8 -5.67 3.34 -2.40
C ASN A 8 -5.78 4.51 -3.37
N PHE A 9 -4.70 4.85 -4.08
CA PHE A 9 -4.72 5.82 -5.17
C PHE A 9 -5.76 5.43 -6.22
N ILE A 10 -5.68 4.22 -6.80
CA ILE A 10 -6.63 3.75 -7.82
C ILE A 10 -8.06 3.83 -7.30
N TYR A 11 -8.30 3.42 -6.05
CA TYR A 11 -9.62 3.46 -5.42
C TYR A 11 -10.17 4.88 -5.33
N CYS A 12 -9.38 5.87 -4.91
CA CYS A 12 -9.80 7.27 -4.81
C CYS A 12 -10.28 7.83 -6.16
N TYR A 13 -9.56 7.52 -7.24
CA TYR A 13 -9.88 7.98 -8.60
C TYR A 13 -11.05 7.22 -9.22
N ALA A 14 -11.09 5.90 -9.08
CA ALA A 14 -12.17 5.08 -9.61
C ALA A 14 -13.52 5.34 -8.91
N SER A 15 -13.50 5.69 -7.63
CA SER A 15 -14.73 5.97 -6.85
C SER A 15 -15.25 7.40 -7.00
N GLY A 16 -14.54 8.28 -7.72
CA GLY A 16 -14.91 9.70 -7.83
C GLY A 16 -14.83 10.46 -6.50
N GLN A 17 -14.08 9.94 -5.51
CA GLN A 17 -13.91 10.55 -4.19
C GLN A 17 -12.85 11.66 -4.17
N VAL A 18 -12.09 11.83 -5.25
CA VAL A 18 -11.02 12.84 -5.40
C VAL A 18 -11.50 14.27 -5.10
N ASN A 19 -12.76 14.58 -5.40
CA ASN A 19 -13.39 15.89 -5.13
C ASN A 19 -14.25 15.91 -3.86
N GLN A 20 -14.23 14.83 -3.07
CA GLN A 20 -15.02 14.70 -1.85
C GLN A 20 -14.16 14.93 -0.61
N THR A 21 -13.79 16.18 -0.35
CA THR A 21 -13.63 16.66 1.03
C THR A 21 -15.00 16.79 1.71
N ARG A 22 -15.94 15.87 1.45
CA ARG A 22 -17.26 15.94 2.07
C ARG A 22 -17.11 15.68 3.56
N ASN A 23 -17.24 16.76 4.34
CA ASN A 23 -17.67 16.72 5.73
C ASN A 23 -19.07 16.07 5.79
N THR A 24 -19.22 14.80 5.46
CA THR A 24 -20.46 14.06 5.73
C THR A 24 -20.40 13.59 7.18
N SER A 25 -20.57 14.53 8.09
CA SER A 25 -21.17 14.22 9.39
C SER A 25 -22.64 13.87 9.15
N ASN A 26 -22.91 12.70 8.57
CA ASN A 26 -24.26 12.15 8.53
C ASN A 26 -24.59 11.66 9.93
N LYS A 27 -25.21 12.54 10.74
CA LYS A 27 -25.93 12.15 11.95
C LYS A 27 -27.13 11.31 11.52
N ARG A 28 -26.96 10.00 11.37
CA ARG A 28 -28.08 9.05 11.42
C ARG A 28 -28.07 8.42 12.81
N HIS A 29 -29.16 8.69 13.54
CA HIS A 29 -29.56 8.08 14.81
C HIS A 29 -28.48 7.37 15.64
N GLY A 30 -27.89 8.10 16.59
CA GLY A 30 -27.37 7.54 17.86
C GLY A 30 -26.10 6.68 17.81
N LEU A 31 -25.59 6.30 16.65
CA LEU A 31 -24.33 5.59 16.49
C LEU A 31 -23.43 6.40 15.56
N THR A 32 -22.46 7.10 16.14
CA THR A 32 -21.37 7.72 15.37
C THR A 32 -20.51 6.62 14.77
N THR A 33 -20.89 6.07 13.62
CA THR A 33 -19.94 5.37 12.78
C THR A 33 -18.95 6.42 12.31
N ARG A 34 -17.70 6.35 12.81
CA ARG A 34 -16.59 7.07 12.18
C ARG A 34 -16.48 6.51 10.76
N ALA A 35 -17.13 7.15 9.80
CA ALA A 35 -16.81 6.93 8.40
C ALA A 35 -15.32 7.23 8.27
N PHE A 36 -14.52 6.21 7.95
CA PHE A 36 -13.10 6.38 7.71
C PHE A 36 -12.95 7.40 6.58
N ARG A 37 -12.51 8.60 6.97
CA ARG A 37 -12.35 9.72 6.06
C ARG A 37 -11.01 9.55 5.38
N HIS A 38 -11.02 8.92 4.21
CA HIS A 38 -9.82 8.81 3.40
C HIS A 38 -9.57 10.15 2.69
N ASP A 39 -8.50 10.84 3.08
CA ASP A 39 -8.05 12.04 2.36
C ASP A 39 -7.34 11.60 1.08
N CYS A 40 -8.01 11.81 -0.06
CA CYS A 40 -7.49 11.42 -1.37
C CYS A 40 -6.19 12.14 -1.72
N ASN A 41 -5.95 13.34 -1.18
CA ASN A 41 -4.69 14.06 -1.42
C ASN A 41 -3.53 13.36 -0.72
N SER A 42 -3.68 13.01 0.56
CA SER A 42 -2.68 12.23 1.31
C SER A 42 -2.40 10.90 0.63
N LEU A 43 -3.45 10.17 0.22
CA LEU A 43 -3.29 8.87 -0.45
C LEU A 43 -2.62 8.99 -1.83
N SER A 44 -2.81 10.10 -2.54
CA SER A 44 -2.13 10.35 -3.80
C SER A 44 -0.64 10.60 -3.58
N ASN A 45 -0.26 11.33 -2.53
CA ASN A 45 1.14 11.49 -2.14
C ASN A 45 1.79 10.16 -1.76
N ASP A 46 1.09 9.32 -0.99
CA ASP A 46 1.58 7.97 -0.66
C ASP A 46 1.75 7.12 -1.93
N GLY A 47 0.84 7.26 -2.90
CA GLY A 47 0.96 6.64 -4.21
C GLY A 47 2.20 7.11 -4.97
N VAL A 48 2.47 8.42 -5.03
CA VAL A 48 3.67 8.97 -5.67
C VAL A 48 4.94 8.45 -4.99
N TRP A 49 5.00 8.51 -3.66
CA TRP A 49 6.11 7.95 -2.87
C TRP A 49 6.33 6.47 -3.18
N HIS A 50 5.25 5.70 -3.28
CA HIS A 50 5.29 4.29 -3.58
C HIS A 50 5.86 4.02 -4.99
N MET A 51 5.45 4.79 -5.99
CA MET A 51 5.94 4.65 -7.36
C MET A 51 7.42 5.05 -7.49
N GLN A 52 7.84 6.10 -6.79
CA GLN A 52 9.24 6.57 -6.81
C GLN A 52 10.22 5.57 -6.22
N ARG A 53 9.74 4.68 -5.36
CA ARG A 53 10.54 3.65 -4.68
C ARG A 53 10.28 2.24 -5.21
N TRP A 54 9.43 2.08 -6.21
CA TRP A 54 9.10 0.75 -6.73
C TRP A 54 10.33 0.12 -7.41
N PRO A 55 10.72 -1.11 -7.05
CA PRO A 55 11.82 -1.79 -7.74
C PRO A 55 11.41 -2.12 -9.18
N LEU A 56 12.23 -1.73 -10.16
CA LEU A 56 12.00 -2.06 -11.57
C LEU A 56 12.34 -3.52 -11.91
N GLU A 57 13.07 -4.18 -11.03
CA GLU A 57 13.37 -5.61 -11.13
C GLU A 57 12.09 -6.43 -10.89
N LEU A 58 11.89 -7.46 -11.72
CA LEU A 58 10.70 -8.30 -11.66
C LEU A 58 10.93 -9.57 -10.85
N ILE A 59 12.20 -9.91 -10.58
CA ILE A 59 12.57 -11.06 -9.74
C ILE A 59 12.08 -10.86 -8.31
N HIS A 60 11.39 -11.88 -7.79
CA HIS A 60 10.87 -11.96 -6.42
C HIS A 60 12.00 -12.34 -5.44
N TRP A 61 12.92 -11.40 -5.22
CA TRP A 61 14.09 -11.63 -4.38
C TRP A 61 13.71 -12.01 -2.93
N PRO A 62 14.46 -12.94 -2.31
CA PRO A 62 14.26 -13.29 -0.92
C PRO A 62 14.66 -12.12 -0.02
N GLN A 63 13.75 -11.75 0.86
CA GLN A 63 13.90 -10.63 1.77
C GLN A 63 13.49 -11.03 3.18
N PHE A 64 14.35 -10.69 4.15
CA PHE A 64 14.21 -11.05 5.55
C PHE A 64 14.26 -9.78 6.41
N ASN A 65 13.13 -9.06 6.52
CA ASN A 65 13.06 -7.84 7.33
C ASN A 65 12.72 -8.10 8.80
N SER A 66 12.32 -9.32 9.19
CA SER A 66 12.01 -9.64 10.59
C SER A 66 13.21 -9.52 11.53
N GLY A 67 14.43 -9.60 11.02
CA GLY A 67 15.66 -9.40 11.79
C GLY A 67 16.09 -7.93 11.93
N ARG A 68 15.38 -6.98 11.31
CA ARG A 68 15.74 -5.56 11.34
C ARG A 68 15.43 -4.94 12.70
N LEU A 69 16.43 -4.30 13.30
CA LEU A 69 16.30 -3.64 14.61
C LEU A 69 15.56 -2.29 14.55
N ASP A 70 15.53 -1.66 13.37
CA ASP A 70 14.86 -0.38 13.13
C ASP A 70 13.36 -0.53 12.84
N VAL A 71 12.90 -1.76 12.57
CA VAL A 71 11.51 -2.04 12.21
C VAL A 71 10.72 -2.42 13.46
N GLN A 72 9.63 -1.68 13.71
CA GLN A 72 8.72 -2.04 14.79
C GLN A 72 7.79 -3.17 14.34
N ILE A 73 7.82 -4.28 15.07
CA ILE A 73 7.09 -5.50 14.73
C ILE A 73 5.82 -5.62 15.58
N ASN A 74 4.70 -5.87 14.91
CA ASN A 74 3.46 -6.28 15.54
C ASN A 74 3.56 -7.77 15.91
N VAL A 75 3.75 -8.05 17.20
CA VAL A 75 3.81 -9.43 17.70
C VAL A 75 2.38 -9.95 17.85
N PRO A 76 1.97 -10.95 17.06
CA PRO A 76 0.60 -11.46 17.12
C PRO A 76 0.34 -12.18 18.46
N ALA A 77 -0.90 -12.12 18.94
CA ALA A 77 -1.33 -12.82 20.15
C ALA A 77 -1.27 -14.37 20.03
N HIS A 78 -1.09 -14.89 18.81
CA HIS A 78 -0.99 -16.31 18.52
C HIS A 78 0.30 -16.59 17.73
N CYS A 79 1.08 -17.57 18.18
CA CYS A 79 2.40 -17.90 17.62
C CYS A 79 2.38 -18.42 16.17
N TYR A 80 1.21 -18.78 15.64
CA TYR A 80 1.06 -19.30 14.27
C TYR A 80 0.80 -18.22 13.22
N LEU A 81 0.64 -16.96 13.64
CA LEU A 81 0.45 -15.85 12.72
C LEU A 81 1.81 -15.29 12.29
N PRO A 82 1.96 -14.89 11.01
CA PRO A 82 3.19 -14.29 10.55
C PRO A 82 3.45 -12.96 11.27
N LEU A 83 4.73 -12.65 11.50
CA LEU A 83 5.15 -11.34 11.99
C LEU A 83 4.85 -10.28 10.93
N LYS A 84 4.33 -9.14 11.39
CA LYS A 84 4.02 -8.00 10.53
C LYS A 84 4.70 -6.74 11.05
N SER A 85 5.05 -5.81 10.17
CA SER A 85 5.48 -4.47 10.59
C SER A 85 4.30 -3.66 11.12
N LEU A 86 4.57 -2.71 12.01
CA LEU A 86 3.57 -1.70 12.42
C LEU A 86 3.44 -0.57 11.39
N GLN A 87 4.46 -0.37 10.56
CA GLN A 87 4.54 0.66 9.53
C GLN A 87 4.84 0.03 8.18
N ILE A 88 4.32 0.63 7.11
CA ILE A 88 4.60 0.17 5.74
C ILE A 88 6.10 0.36 5.47
N LEU A 89 6.77 -0.72 5.08
CA LEU A 89 8.14 -0.64 4.59
C LEU A 89 8.17 -0.01 3.19
N PRO A 90 9.20 0.78 2.87
CA PRO A 90 9.43 1.26 1.51
C PRO A 90 9.35 0.13 0.47
N PRO A 91 8.77 0.35 -0.73
CA PRO A 91 8.65 -0.67 -1.76
C PRO A 91 9.98 -1.30 -2.20
N ASP A 92 11.07 -0.54 -2.14
CA ASP A 92 12.45 -0.96 -2.40
C ASP A 92 13.09 -1.76 -1.24
N GLU A 93 12.47 -1.73 -0.06
CA GLU A 93 12.91 -2.45 1.14
C GLU A 93 12.02 -3.63 1.50
N ARG A 94 11.15 -4.06 0.58
CA ARG A 94 10.33 -5.26 0.76
C ARG A 94 10.19 -5.98 -0.56
N SER A 95 9.81 -7.25 -0.48
CA SER A 95 9.57 -8.03 -1.67
C SER A 95 8.44 -7.42 -2.52
N ALA A 96 8.55 -7.55 -3.84
CA ALA A 96 7.55 -7.05 -4.77
C ALA A 96 6.23 -7.81 -4.55
N LYS A 97 5.16 -7.08 -4.24
CA LYS A 97 3.85 -7.63 -3.90
C LYS A 97 2.79 -7.07 -4.84
N ASN A 98 1.80 -7.88 -5.18
CA ASN A 98 0.67 -7.42 -5.99
C ASN A 98 -0.13 -6.31 -5.29
N LEU A 99 -0.84 -5.49 -6.06
CA LEU A 99 -1.60 -4.31 -5.57
C LEU A 99 -2.52 -4.59 -4.36
N ASN A 100 -2.98 -5.83 -4.22
CA ASN A 100 -3.92 -6.27 -3.18
C ASN A 100 -3.28 -7.10 -2.05
N GLN A 101 -1.95 -7.23 -2.02
CA GLN A 101 -1.25 -8.08 -1.06
C GLN A 101 -0.76 -7.31 0.18
N GLY A 102 -0.31 -8.07 1.19
CA GLY A 102 0.10 -7.58 2.50
C GLY A 102 1.37 -6.72 2.44
N VAL A 103 1.19 -5.41 2.57
CA VAL A 103 2.31 -4.43 2.63
C VAL A 103 3.06 -4.41 3.96
N TYR A 104 2.52 -5.10 4.97
CA TYR A 104 3.12 -5.21 6.31
C TYR A 104 3.86 -6.54 6.50
N ASP A 105 3.87 -7.41 5.48
CA ASP A 105 4.61 -8.66 5.55
C ASP A 105 6.11 -8.34 5.56
N LEU A 106 6.84 -8.90 6.53
CA LEU A 106 8.26 -8.61 6.74
C LEU A 106 9.15 -9.46 5.84
N ASP A 107 8.84 -10.76 5.76
CA ASP A 107 9.66 -11.75 5.09
C ASP A 107 8.89 -12.37 3.91
N ASP A 108 9.54 -12.45 2.76
CA ASP A 108 8.97 -13.01 1.54
C ASP A 108 10.04 -13.22 0.45
N GLY A 109 9.69 -13.95 -0.60
CA GLY A 109 10.57 -14.15 -1.76
C GLY A 109 11.43 -15.39 -1.68
N ASP A 110 11.68 -15.98 -2.84
CA ASP A 110 12.56 -17.15 -3.00
C ASP A 110 13.67 -16.94 -4.04
N GLY A 111 13.58 -15.90 -4.86
CA GLY A 111 14.52 -15.58 -5.93
C GLY A 111 14.36 -16.45 -7.20
N PHE A 112 13.35 -17.32 -7.25
CA PHE A 112 13.10 -18.23 -8.38
C PHE A 112 11.83 -17.85 -9.17
N ILE A 113 11.05 -16.91 -8.66
CA ILE A 113 9.83 -16.42 -9.28
C ILE A 113 10.06 -15.03 -9.87
N GLU A 114 9.48 -14.80 -11.04
CA GLU A 114 9.36 -13.48 -11.66
C GLU A 114 7.91 -13.01 -11.57
N THR A 115 7.72 -11.74 -11.24
CA THR A 115 6.40 -11.09 -11.19
C THR A 115 6.12 -10.36 -12.50
N ASP A 116 4.85 -10.19 -12.85
CA ASP A 116 4.50 -9.41 -14.04
C ASP A 116 4.65 -7.89 -13.80
N PRO A 117 4.97 -7.09 -14.82
CA PRO A 117 5.20 -5.66 -14.67
C PRO A 117 3.92 -4.84 -14.44
N THR A 118 2.73 -5.47 -14.41
CA THR A 118 1.45 -4.75 -14.34
C THR A 118 1.34 -3.89 -13.10
N ASN A 119 1.87 -4.34 -11.96
CA ASN A 119 1.85 -3.58 -10.71
C ASN A 119 2.48 -2.20 -10.89
N PHE A 120 3.63 -2.12 -11.56
CA PHE A 120 4.30 -0.87 -11.86
C PHE A 120 3.60 -0.13 -12.99
N LEU A 121 3.37 -0.79 -14.13
CA LEU A 121 2.86 -0.14 -15.35
C LEU A 121 1.48 0.51 -15.13
N LEU A 122 0.57 -0.17 -14.44
CA LEU A 122 -0.76 0.38 -14.16
C LEU A 122 -0.68 1.63 -13.30
N GLY A 123 0.15 1.60 -12.25
CA GLY A 123 0.34 2.75 -11.37
C GLY A 123 1.05 3.90 -12.06
N TYR A 124 2.11 3.61 -12.81
CA TYR A 124 2.89 4.59 -13.56
C TYR A 124 2.02 5.31 -14.58
N TRP A 125 1.35 4.58 -15.47
CA TRP A 125 0.50 5.20 -16.49
C TRP A 125 -0.71 5.91 -15.90
N GLY A 126 -1.31 5.36 -14.85
CA GLY A 126 -2.41 6.01 -14.13
C GLY A 126 -1.99 7.35 -13.54
N MET A 127 -0.86 7.39 -12.81
CA MET A 127 -0.37 8.63 -12.21
C MET A 127 0.12 9.64 -13.23
N ARG A 128 0.74 9.20 -14.33
CA ARG A 128 1.09 10.06 -15.47
C ARG A 128 -0.15 10.67 -16.11
N TYR A 129 -1.20 9.88 -16.36
CA TYR A 129 -2.46 10.35 -16.93
C TYR A 129 -3.12 11.44 -16.06
N PHE A 130 -3.06 11.30 -14.74
CA PHE A 130 -3.58 12.27 -13.79
C PHE A 130 -2.58 13.38 -13.39
N ASN A 131 -1.42 13.47 -14.07
CA ASN A 131 -0.38 14.49 -13.84
C ASN A 131 0.27 14.48 -12.43
N PHE A 132 0.32 13.33 -11.76
CA PHE A 132 1.04 13.16 -10.49
C PHE A 132 2.54 12.87 -10.65
N LEU A 133 2.92 12.33 -11.81
CA LEU A 133 4.31 12.09 -12.20
C LEU A 133 4.60 12.93 -13.45
N GLN A 134 5.74 13.62 -13.46
CA GLN A 134 6.22 14.42 -14.60
C GLN A 134 7.19 13.62 -15.47
#